data_AF-A0A1F4ZZ55-F1
#
_entry.id   AF-A0A1F4ZZ55-F1
#
_cell.length_a   1.000
_cell.length_b   1.000
_cell.length_c   1.000
_cell.angle_alpha   90.00
_cell.angle_beta   90.00
_cell.angle_gamma   90.00
#
_symmetry.space_group_name_H-M   'P 1'
#
loop_
_entity.id
_entity.type
_entity.pdbx_description
1 polymer ?
#
loop_
_entity_poly.entity_id
_entity_poly.type
_entity_poly.pdbx_seq_one_letter_code
_entity_poly.pdbx_strand_id
1 'polypeptide(L)' 'MKFDPNMFYIMLALPMLFGLTLVGEGIYQLKHYESGWVNVLLGVVFVIVVIFGYFYVISTSFP' A
#
# COMPACT_ATOMS: atom_id res chain seq x y z
N MET A 1 1.38 27.59 -0.88
CA MET A 1 1.17 26.36 -0.09
C MET A 1 2.43 25.54 -0.24
N LYS A 2 3.27 25.41 0.81
CA LYS A 2 4.46 24.55 0.73
C LYS A 2 3.98 23.11 0.71
N PHE A 3 4.45 22.31 -0.25
CA PHE A 3 4.25 20.87 -0.19
C PHE A 3 5.11 20.35 0.96
N ASP A 4 4.49 20.06 2.09
CA ASP A 4 5.16 19.46 3.23
C ASP A 4 5.31 17.95 2.99
N PRO A 5 6.54 17.40 2.89
CA PRO A 5 6.76 15.97 2.66
C PRO A 5 6.08 15.09 3.71
N ASN A 6 5.95 15.61 4.93
CA ASN A 6 5.23 15.01 6.04
C ASN A 6 3.76 14.70 5.71
N MET A 7 3.10 15.58 4.95
CA MET A 7 1.71 15.37 4.54
C MET A 7 1.60 14.20 3.55
N PHE A 8 2.57 14.04 2.66
CA PHE A 8 2.63 12.93 1.71
C PHE A 8 2.86 11.58 2.41
N TYR A 9 3.74 11.54 3.43
CA TYR A 9 3.95 10.31 4.20
C TYR A 9 2.68 9.86 4.94
N ILE A 10 1.92 10.80 5.51
CA ILE A 10 0.64 10.50 6.17
C ILE A 10 -0.41 10.06 5.14
N MET A 11 -0.44 10.71 3.97
CA MET A 11 -1.34 10.33 2.87
C MET A 11 -1.06 8.93 2.33
N LEU A 12 0.21 8.50 2.30
CA LEU A 12 0.63 7.17 1.85
C LEU A 12 0.44 6.09 2.92
N ALA A 13 0.41 6.45 4.21
CA ALA A 13 0.16 5.51 5.30
C ALA A 13 -1.23 4.87 5.20
N LEU A 14 -2.26 5.62 4.81
CA LEU A 14 -3.63 5.12 4.67
C LEU A 14 -3.77 4.01 3.60
N PRO A 15 -3.33 4.20 2.34
CA PRO A 15 -3.33 3.14 1.35
C PRO A 15 -2.37 1.99 1.69
N MET A 16 -1.31 2.22 2.48
CA MET A 16 -0.46 1.14 3.01
C MET A 16 -1.25 0.22 3.93
N LEU A 17 -1.95 0.79 4.90
CA LEU A 17 -2.77 0.04 5.85
C LEU A 17 -3.90 -0.70 5.13
N PHE A 18 -4.55 -0.04 4.17
CA PHE A 18 -5.58 -0.67 3.34
C PHE A 18 -5.03 -1.84 2.52
N GLY A 19 -3.89 -1.67 1.85
CA GLY A 19 -3.23 -2.72 1.10
C GLY A 19 -2.86 -3.91 1.98
N LEU A 20 -2.34 -3.65 3.18
CA LEU A 20 -2.00 -4.69 4.16
C LEU A 20 -3.24 -5.47 4.63
N THR A 21 -4.36 -4.79 4.89
CA THR A 21 -5.63 -5.43 5.25
C THR A 21 -6.13 -6.35 4.13
N LEU A 22 -6.11 -5.89 2.87
CA LEU A 22 -6.52 -6.71 1.72
C LEU A 22 -5.64 -7.95 1.52
N VAL A 23 -4.32 -7.81 1.70
CA VAL A 23 -3.41 -8.96 1.70
C VAL A 23 -3.77 -9.94 2.83
N GLY A 24 -4.04 -9.43 4.03
CA GLY A 24 -4.46 -10.24 5.18
C GLY A 24 -5.77 -11.00 4.93
N GLU A 25 -6.79 -10.33 4.42
CA GLU A 25 -8.07 -10.94 4.04
C GLU A 25 -7.90 -11.97 2.93
N GLY A 26 -7.12 -11.65 1.90
CA GLY A 26 -6.86 -12.57 0.79
C GLY A 26 -6.13 -13.85 1.25
N ILE A 27 -5.15 -13.73 2.15
CA ILE A 27 -4.48 -14.88 2.78
C ILE A 27 -5.47 -15.69 3.63
N TYR A 28 -6.35 -15.02 4.37
CA TYR A 28 -7.37 -15.68 5.18
C TYR A 28 -8.37 -16.47 4.33
N GLN A 29 -8.83 -15.90 3.22
CA GLN A 29 -9.74 -16.54 2.25
C GLN A 29 -9.06 -17.72 1.54
N LEU A 30 -7.79 -17.58 1.15
CA LEU A 30 -6.99 -18.69 0.58
C LEU A 30 -6.90 -19.89 1.53
N LYS A 31 -6.73 -19.63 2.85
CA LYS A 31 -6.71 -20.70 3.86
C LYS A 31 -8.06 -21.38 4.05
N HIS A 32 -9.17 -20.69 3.77
CA HIS A 32 -10.52 -21.25 3.86
C HIS A 32 -11.01 -21.88 2.54
N TYR A 33 -10.12 -22.09 1.56
CA TYR A 33 -10.46 -22.60 0.22
C TYR A 33 -11.50 -21.76 -0.52
N GLU A 34 -11.61 -20.47 -0.18
CA GLU A 34 -12.40 -19.51 -0.92
C GLU A 34 -11.56 -18.85 -2.02
N SER A 35 -12.22 -18.19 -2.97
CA SER A 35 -11.55 -17.44 -4.03
C SER A 35 -10.92 -16.14 -3.49
N GLY A 36 -9.85 -16.28 -2.70
CA GLY A 36 -9.10 -15.17 -2.10
C GLY A 36 -8.01 -14.56 -2.99
N TRP A 37 -7.80 -15.12 -4.18
CA TRP A 37 -6.76 -14.70 -5.11
C TRP A 37 -6.91 -13.24 -5.57
N VAL A 38 -8.14 -12.76 -5.72
CA VAL A 38 -8.42 -11.38 -6.13
C VAL A 38 -8.05 -10.39 -5.02
N ASN A 39 -8.39 -10.69 -3.76
CA ASN A 39 -8.04 -9.85 -2.62
C ASN A 39 -6.52 -9.79 -2.38
N VAL A 40 -5.82 -10.93 -2.53
CA VAL A 40 -4.36 -10.94 -2.48
C VAL A 40 -3.75 -10.12 -3.60
N LEU A 41 -4.21 -10.31 -4.85
CA LEU A 41 -3.67 -9.58 -6.00
C LEU A 41 -3.87 -8.07 -5.85
N LEU A 42 -5.07 -7.62 -5.48
CA LEU A 42 -5.37 -6.21 -5.24
C LEU A 42 -4.54 -5.63 -4.09
N GLY A 43 -4.41 -6.37 -2.98
CA GLY A 43 -3.59 -5.97 -1.85
C GLY A 43 -2.11 -5.80 -2.23
N VAL A 44 -1.55 -6.76 -2.97
CA VAL A 44 -0.17 -6.71 -3.45
C VAL A 44 0.05 -5.52 -4.40
N VAL A 45 -0.88 -5.27 -5.33
CA VAL A 45 -0.80 -4.09 -6.22
C VAL A 45 -0.80 -2.79 -5.41
N PHE A 46 -1.67 -2.68 -4.39
CA PHE A 46 -1.71 -1.52 -3.50
C PHE A 46 -0.39 -1.31 -2.75
N VAL A 47 0.17 -2.38 -2.18
CA VAL A 47 1.45 -2.32 -1.47
C VAL A 47 2.59 -1.90 -2.40
N ILE A 48 2.64 -2.44 -3.62
CA ILE A 48 3.64 -2.08 -4.63
C ILE A 48 3.54 -0.58 -4.98
N VAL A 49 2.34 -0.08 -5.25
CA VAL A 49 2.12 1.34 -5.58
C VAL A 49 2.56 2.24 -4.43
N VAL A 50 2.25 1.87 -3.19
CA VAL A 50 2.66 2.62 -2.00
C VAL A 50 4.18 2.64 -1.84
N ILE A 51 4.85 1.51 -2.05
CA ILE A 51 6.32 1.42 -2.03
C ILE A 51 6.93 2.35 -3.07
N PHE A 52 6.43 2.34 -4.31
CA PHE A 52 6.88 3.28 -5.34
C PHE A 52 6.62 4.75 -4.94
N GLY A 53 5.49 5.03 -4.29
CA GLY A 53 5.18 6.34 -3.72
C GLY A 53 6.22 6.79 -2.70
N TYR A 54 6.58 5.93 -1.75
CA TYR A 54 7.64 6.21 -0.77
C TYR A 54 9.00 6.46 -1.45
N PHE A 55 9.38 5.63 -2.44
CA PHE A 55 10.62 5.83 -3.20
C PHE A 55 10.65 7.17 -3.92
N TYR A 56 9.54 7.59 -4.53
CA TYR A 56 9.43 8.90 -5.19
C TYR A 56 9.57 10.05 -4.20
N VAL A 57 8.90 9.98 -3.04
CA VAL A 57 9.01 11.01 -2.00
C VAL A 57 10.43 11.09 -1.46
N ILE A 58 11.07 9.95 -1.18
CA ILE A 58 12.47 9.89 -0.70
C ILE A 58 13.42 10.49 -1.76
N SER A 59 13.30 10.06 -3.02
CA SER A 59 14.14 10.56 -4.11
C SER A 59 13.94 12.04 -4.42
N THR A 60 12.77 12.60 -4.13
CA THR A 60 12.49 14.03 -4.33
C THR A 60 12.88 14.86 -3.11
N SER A 61 12.85 14.27 -1.91
CA SER A 61 13.16 14.96 -0.66
C SER A 61 14.66 15.03 -0.35
N PHE A 62 15.46 14.13 -0.93
CA PHE A 62 16.92 14.21 -0.90
C PHE A 62 17.42 14.67 -2.28
N PRO A 63 18.00 15.88 -2.40
CA PRO A 63 18.64 16.33 -3.64
C PRO A 63 19.92 15.55 -3.96
#